data_AF-A0A7V3ENC8-F1
#
_entry.id   AF-A0A7V3ENC8-F1
#
_cell.length_a   1.000
_cell.length_b   1.000
_cell.length_c   1.000
_cell.angle_alpha   90.00
_cell.angle_beta   90.00
_cell.angle_gamma   90.00
#
_symmetry.space_group_name_H-M   'P 1'
#
loop_
_entity.id
_entity.type
_entity.pdbx_description
1 polymer ?
#
loop_
_entity_poly.entity_id
_entity_poly.type
_entity_poly.pdbx_seq_one_letter_code
_entity_poly.pdbx_strand_id
1 'polypeptide(L)'
;MVLVSGLRSVGKSSLVCALWGDSELLPTAEQDCTQVNTLIREPARGEEDRGVRRTFLPRARALEFATRDLAYHRLAVFLGETLGPLAPNLDALPPGERLRRAVDGLRELFARRKDLLVLHDHLNDDADRVEEFLAFVASSEYREGQTVPAGWEQRRELLMGQRRPDGRPIGTGRMLAVARVELLRHSPAWTAQPVRLMDSPWVPSFHNARRAELLIEEARQARAMVIVARAAPYRLEDWASRFLAERRDLAARTLVVFNQVDTIDLNRLFARDGFADTFADNARHLKSAGILPENLLVACTRLPFLERSASAAQHADRLAKLREVLASIRRRVESAPRDAASALKPKLLRATDADGGLEEVRGRLMELLRDTGVR
;
A
#
# COMPACT_ATOMS: atom_id res chain seq x y z
N MET A 1 6.27 -14.79 -5.34
CA MET A 1 6.03 -13.38 -4.93
C MET A 1 4.90 -13.39 -3.91
N VAL A 2 4.99 -12.52 -2.92
CA VAL A 2 3.93 -12.24 -1.94
C VAL A 2 3.42 -10.84 -2.22
N LEU A 3 2.12 -10.69 -2.49
CA LEU A 3 1.49 -9.38 -2.61
C LEU A 3 1.15 -8.85 -1.21
N VAL A 4 1.56 -7.64 -0.88
CA VAL A 4 1.19 -6.95 0.36
C VAL A 4 0.28 -5.79 0.02
N SER A 5 -0.96 -5.86 0.47
CA SER A 5 -2.01 -4.87 0.24
C SER A 5 -2.59 -4.37 1.57
N GLY A 6 -3.19 -3.19 1.54
CA GLY A 6 -3.80 -2.56 2.70
C GLY A 6 -4.27 -1.15 2.39
N LEU A 7 -5.19 -0.65 3.21
CA LEU A 7 -5.65 0.75 3.13
C LEU A 7 -4.57 1.72 3.65
N ARG A 8 -4.79 3.03 3.49
CA ARG A 8 -3.88 4.04 4.07
C ARG A 8 -3.84 3.93 5.58
N SER A 9 -2.68 4.28 6.15
CA SER A 9 -2.46 4.41 7.60
C SER A 9 -2.62 3.13 8.42
N VAL A 10 -2.66 1.94 7.77
CA VAL A 10 -2.66 0.64 8.46
C VAL A 10 -1.25 0.12 8.78
N GLY A 11 -0.21 0.89 8.44
CA GLY A 11 1.19 0.49 8.66
C GLY A 11 1.69 -0.59 7.71
N LYS A 12 1.26 -0.57 6.44
CA LYS A 12 1.72 -1.50 5.40
C LYS A 12 3.23 -1.38 5.16
N SER A 13 3.74 -0.18 4.90
CA SER A 13 5.19 0.03 4.68
C SER A 13 6.02 -0.39 5.90
N SER A 14 5.56 -0.11 7.12
CA SER A 14 6.27 -0.53 8.33
C SER A 14 6.25 -2.05 8.52
N LEU A 15 5.14 -2.72 8.17
CA LEU A 15 5.10 -4.19 8.12
C LEU A 15 6.11 -4.73 7.11
N VAL A 16 6.13 -4.21 5.89
CA VAL A 16 7.05 -4.68 4.83
C VAL A 16 8.51 -4.48 5.24
N CYS A 17 8.87 -3.28 5.73
CA CYS A 17 10.21 -3.00 6.25
C CYS A 17 10.60 -3.96 7.38
N ALA A 18 9.70 -4.19 8.34
CA ALA A 18 10.00 -5.02 9.49
C ALA A 18 10.06 -6.52 9.14
N LEU A 19 9.23 -6.99 8.20
CA LEU A 19 9.32 -8.34 7.63
C LEU A 19 10.66 -8.56 6.93
N TRP A 20 11.13 -7.58 6.18
CA TRP A 20 12.45 -7.62 5.54
C TRP A 20 13.61 -7.47 6.54
N GLY A 21 13.36 -6.83 7.69
CA GLY A 21 14.36 -6.54 8.71
C GLY A 21 15.19 -5.29 8.44
N ASP A 22 14.74 -4.41 7.53
CA ASP A 22 15.42 -3.15 7.19
C ASP A 22 14.40 -2.00 7.13
N SER A 23 14.53 -1.04 8.05
CA SER A 23 13.66 0.14 8.16
C SER A 23 13.88 1.18 7.06
N GLU A 24 15.00 1.14 6.35
CA GLU A 24 15.33 2.13 5.32
C GLU A 24 14.56 1.90 4.01
N LEU A 25 14.05 0.69 3.77
CA LEU A 25 13.49 0.28 2.47
C LEU A 25 12.39 1.20 1.96
N LEU A 26 11.32 1.31 2.72
CA LEU A 26 10.13 2.05 2.33
C LEU A 26 9.97 3.29 3.19
N PRO A 27 9.38 4.35 2.63
CA PRO A 27 8.99 5.49 3.41
C PRO A 27 7.83 5.11 4.34
N THR A 28 7.94 5.55 5.59
CA THR A 28 7.13 5.05 6.73
C THR A 28 6.61 6.16 7.64
N ALA A 29 6.89 7.43 7.32
CA ALA A 29 6.25 8.54 7.99
C ALA A 29 4.73 8.53 7.71
N GLU A 30 3.92 9.02 8.64
CA GLU A 30 2.46 8.89 8.61
C GLU A 30 1.80 9.55 7.38
N GLN A 31 2.48 10.52 6.76
CA GLN A 31 2.04 11.22 5.55
C GLN A 31 2.73 10.72 4.26
N ASP A 32 3.65 9.78 4.38
CA ASP A 32 4.49 9.27 3.32
C ASP A 32 3.96 7.90 2.89
N CYS A 33 3.31 7.84 1.73
CA CYS A 33 2.71 6.62 1.19
C CYS A 33 3.30 6.29 -0.18
N THR A 34 3.71 5.04 -0.38
CA THR A 34 4.17 4.55 -1.69
C THR A 34 3.07 4.76 -2.74
N GLN A 35 3.43 5.40 -3.87
CA GLN A 35 2.52 5.73 -4.98
C GLN A 35 2.70 4.81 -6.19
N VAL A 36 3.65 3.87 -6.11
CA VAL A 36 3.97 2.89 -7.16
C VAL A 36 4.11 1.49 -6.57
N ASN A 37 3.82 0.45 -7.38
CA ASN A 37 4.12 -0.93 -7.03
C ASN A 37 5.62 -1.06 -6.71
N THR A 38 5.93 -1.60 -5.54
CA THR A 38 7.31 -1.71 -5.09
C THR A 38 7.68 -3.16 -4.81
N LEU A 39 8.53 -3.72 -5.67
CA LEU A 39 9.04 -5.08 -5.52
C LEU A 39 10.32 -5.06 -4.70
N ILE A 40 10.34 -5.75 -3.58
CA ILE A 40 11.53 -5.95 -2.75
C ILE A 40 11.99 -7.39 -2.90
N ARG A 41 13.27 -7.57 -3.22
CA ARG A 41 13.88 -8.89 -3.37
C ARG A 41 15.37 -8.87 -3.05
N GLU A 42 15.90 -10.06 -2.77
CA GLU A 42 17.33 -10.31 -2.75
C GLU A 42 17.98 -9.98 -4.12
N PRO A 43 19.18 -9.37 -4.14
CA PRO A 43 20.01 -9.29 -5.33
C PRO A 43 20.32 -10.69 -5.88
N ALA A 44 20.23 -10.86 -7.21
CA ALA A 44 20.71 -12.06 -7.89
C ALA A 44 22.24 -12.02 -8.03
N ARG A 45 22.85 -13.13 -8.45
CA ARG A 45 24.30 -13.18 -8.70
C ARG A 45 24.70 -12.11 -9.72
N GLY A 46 25.64 -11.25 -9.35
CA GLY A 46 26.12 -10.14 -10.17
C GLY A 46 25.29 -8.84 -10.05
N GLU A 47 24.24 -8.83 -9.23
CA GLU A 47 23.54 -7.61 -8.85
C GLU A 47 24.09 -7.08 -7.54
N GLU A 48 24.16 -5.75 -7.41
CA GLU A 48 24.63 -5.09 -6.20
C GLU A 48 23.52 -5.00 -5.15
N ASP A 49 23.92 -5.06 -3.88
CA ASP A 49 23.06 -4.70 -2.76
C ASP A 49 22.76 -3.20 -2.78
N ARG A 50 21.62 -2.80 -2.19
CA ARG A 50 21.08 -1.44 -2.28
C ARG A 50 20.86 -0.96 -3.72
N GLY A 51 20.55 -1.88 -4.63
CA GLY A 51 20.16 -1.55 -5.99
C GLY A 51 18.73 -1.00 -6.08
N VAL A 52 18.52 0.01 -6.93
CA VAL A 52 17.17 0.48 -7.29
C VAL A 52 16.99 0.36 -8.80
N ARG A 53 15.83 -0.17 -9.21
CA ARG A 53 15.44 -0.21 -10.62
C ARG A 53 14.05 0.33 -10.78
N ARG A 54 13.81 1.04 -11.88
CA ARG A 54 12.49 1.55 -12.24
C ARG A 54 12.10 0.99 -13.59
N THR A 55 10.95 0.34 -13.66
CA THR A 55 10.38 -0.16 -14.91
C THR A 55 9.28 0.78 -15.37
N PHE A 56 9.40 1.29 -16.58
CA PHE A 56 8.36 2.11 -17.21
C PHE A 56 7.30 1.25 -17.88
N LEU A 57 6.05 1.71 -17.88
CA LEU A 57 4.99 1.11 -18.67
C LEU A 57 5.27 1.30 -20.18
N PRO A 58 4.72 0.46 -21.06
CA PRO A 58 4.54 0.82 -22.47
C PRO A 58 3.69 2.09 -22.60
N ARG A 59 3.91 2.91 -23.62
CA ARG A 59 3.33 4.26 -23.75
C ARG A 59 1.81 4.20 -23.88
N ALA A 60 1.31 3.30 -24.73
CA ALA A 60 -0.13 3.10 -24.89
C ALA A 60 -0.80 2.77 -23.54
N ARG A 61 -0.16 1.89 -22.78
CA ARG A 61 -0.62 1.49 -21.45
C ARG A 61 -0.52 2.62 -20.43
N ALA A 62 0.58 3.38 -20.43
CA ALA A 62 0.75 4.54 -19.55
C ALA A 62 -0.36 5.58 -19.77
N LEU A 63 -0.69 5.87 -21.03
CA LEU A 63 -1.75 6.83 -21.38
C LEU A 63 -3.13 6.34 -20.94
N GLU A 64 -3.48 5.09 -21.23
CA GLU A 64 -4.73 4.49 -20.76
C GLU A 64 -4.80 4.51 -19.22
N PHE A 65 -3.70 4.17 -18.56
CA PHE A 65 -3.62 4.13 -17.11
C PHE A 65 -3.80 5.51 -16.45
N ALA A 66 -3.26 6.57 -17.06
CA ALA A 66 -3.46 7.94 -16.61
C ALA A 66 -4.91 8.42 -16.74
N THR A 67 -5.67 7.93 -17.74
CA THR A 67 -7.12 8.24 -17.84
C THR A 67 -7.96 7.54 -16.77
N ARG A 68 -7.37 6.65 -15.97
CA ARG A 68 -8.02 6.00 -14.83
C ARG A 68 -7.56 6.58 -13.49
N ASP A 69 -6.68 7.58 -13.50
CA ASP A 69 -6.21 8.23 -12.27
C ASP A 69 -7.23 9.25 -11.74
N LEU A 70 -7.19 9.47 -10.42
CA LEU A 70 -8.09 10.38 -9.73
C LEU A 70 -7.98 11.82 -10.24
N ALA A 71 -6.76 12.28 -10.59
CA ALA A 71 -6.57 13.62 -11.10
C ALA A 71 -7.39 13.84 -12.39
N TYR A 72 -7.24 12.95 -13.38
CA TYR A 72 -8.04 13.01 -14.60
C TYR A 72 -9.54 12.90 -14.32
N HIS A 73 -9.95 11.98 -13.44
CA HIS A 73 -11.36 11.80 -13.11
C HIS A 73 -12.01 13.08 -12.58
N ARG A 74 -11.33 13.79 -11.67
CA ARG A 74 -11.82 15.07 -11.12
C ARG A 74 -11.96 16.14 -12.18
N LEU A 75 -10.98 16.25 -13.09
CA LEU A 75 -11.05 17.18 -14.22
C LEU A 75 -12.25 16.87 -15.12
N ALA A 76 -12.43 15.59 -15.50
CA ALA A 76 -13.51 15.16 -16.37
C ALA A 76 -14.90 15.41 -15.74
N VAL A 77 -15.07 15.09 -14.45
CA VAL A 77 -16.33 15.33 -13.72
C VAL A 77 -16.62 16.83 -13.63
N PHE A 78 -15.65 17.64 -13.21
CA PHE A 78 -15.82 19.08 -13.10
C PHE A 78 -16.25 19.72 -14.43
N LEU A 79 -15.60 19.33 -15.54
CA LEU A 79 -15.97 19.82 -16.86
C LEU A 79 -17.37 19.37 -17.27
N GLY A 80 -17.72 18.11 -17.01
CA GLY A 80 -19.05 17.56 -17.29
C GLY A 80 -20.15 18.29 -16.52
N GLU A 81 -19.95 18.53 -15.22
CA GLU A 81 -20.90 19.23 -14.36
C GLU A 81 -21.02 20.72 -14.71
N THR A 82 -19.91 21.37 -15.07
CA THR A 82 -19.89 22.82 -15.31
C THR A 82 -20.37 23.20 -16.70
N LEU A 83 -20.00 22.42 -17.73
CA LEU A 83 -20.36 22.70 -19.12
C LEU A 83 -21.65 21.98 -19.55
N GLY A 84 -22.07 20.95 -18.81
CA GLY A 84 -23.29 20.20 -19.09
C GLY A 84 -23.29 19.65 -20.52
N PRO A 85 -24.33 19.92 -21.33
CA PRO A 85 -24.40 19.47 -22.72
C PRO A 85 -23.28 20.00 -23.64
N LEU A 86 -22.59 21.07 -23.24
CA LEU A 86 -21.47 21.63 -23.98
C LEU A 86 -20.13 20.97 -23.62
N ALA A 87 -20.12 20.05 -22.66
CA ALA A 87 -18.91 19.35 -22.28
C ALA A 87 -18.40 18.48 -23.44
N PRO A 88 -17.07 18.45 -23.69
CA PRO A 88 -16.52 17.55 -24.69
C PRO A 88 -16.78 16.10 -24.28
N ASN A 89 -17.14 15.25 -25.26
CA ASN A 89 -17.23 13.81 -25.02
C ASN A 89 -15.82 13.22 -24.91
N LEU A 90 -15.22 13.34 -23.73
CA LEU A 90 -13.85 12.92 -23.45
C LEU A 90 -13.67 11.40 -23.66
N ASP A 91 -14.68 10.59 -23.37
CA ASP A 91 -14.60 9.13 -23.47
C ASP A 91 -14.58 8.60 -24.91
N ALA A 92 -15.03 9.40 -25.88
CA ALA A 92 -14.91 9.10 -27.29
C ALA A 92 -13.49 9.35 -27.85
N LEU A 93 -12.63 10.05 -27.10
CA LEU A 93 -11.29 10.40 -27.56
C LEU A 93 -10.24 9.33 -27.19
N PRO A 94 -9.18 9.17 -28.00
CA PRO A 94 -8.01 8.38 -27.63
C PRO A 94 -7.37 8.89 -26.33
N PRO A 95 -6.77 8.02 -25.49
CA PRO A 95 -6.34 8.39 -24.12
C PRO A 95 -5.44 9.63 -24.03
N GLY A 96 -4.47 9.79 -24.94
CA GLY A 96 -3.60 10.96 -24.93
C GLY A 96 -4.30 12.27 -25.26
N GLU A 97 -5.25 12.25 -26.20
CA GLU A 97 -6.06 13.43 -26.55
C GLU A 97 -7.09 13.73 -25.47
N ARG A 98 -7.68 12.68 -24.89
CA ARG A 98 -8.60 12.77 -23.75
C ARG A 98 -7.98 13.54 -22.58
N LEU A 99 -6.74 13.20 -22.20
CA LEU A 99 -6.01 13.88 -21.13
C LEU A 99 -5.75 15.36 -21.47
N ARG A 100 -5.26 15.65 -22.69
CA ARG A 100 -5.02 17.03 -23.14
C ARG A 100 -6.29 17.87 -23.11
N ARG A 101 -7.39 17.35 -23.67
CA ARG A 101 -8.66 18.06 -23.73
C ARG A 101 -9.26 18.34 -22.37
N ALA A 102 -9.08 17.45 -21.40
CA ALA A 102 -9.51 17.71 -20.03
C ALA A 102 -8.70 18.86 -19.39
N VAL A 103 -7.39 18.90 -19.60
CA VAL A 103 -6.54 20.00 -19.11
C VAL A 103 -6.87 21.31 -19.82
N ASP A 104 -6.85 21.33 -21.15
CA ASP A 104 -7.10 22.53 -21.96
C ASP A 104 -8.48 23.12 -21.64
N GLY A 105 -9.50 22.27 -21.52
CA GLY A 105 -10.85 22.68 -21.15
C GLY A 105 -10.92 23.34 -19.76
N LEU A 106 -10.19 22.81 -18.77
CA LEU A 106 -10.11 23.43 -17.45
C LEU A 106 -9.45 24.81 -17.55
N ARG A 107 -8.29 24.90 -18.21
CA ARG A 107 -7.53 26.16 -18.34
C ARG A 107 -8.32 27.23 -19.06
N GLU A 108 -9.00 26.88 -20.15
CA GLU A 108 -9.87 27.78 -20.90
C GLU A 108 -11.04 28.29 -20.04
N LEU A 109 -11.67 27.40 -19.28
CA LEU A 109 -12.76 27.74 -18.38
C LEU A 109 -12.30 28.69 -17.26
N PHE A 110 -11.18 28.41 -16.61
CA PHE A 110 -10.59 29.27 -15.59
C PHE A 110 -10.06 30.61 -16.13
N ALA A 111 -9.65 30.65 -17.41
CA ALA A 111 -9.30 31.90 -18.07
C ALA A 111 -10.53 32.81 -18.24
N ARG A 112 -11.68 32.23 -18.62
CA ARG A 112 -12.95 32.94 -18.85
C ARG A 112 -13.75 33.23 -17.59
N ARG A 113 -13.67 32.36 -16.57
CA ARG A 113 -14.47 32.38 -15.36
C ARG A 113 -13.56 32.35 -14.12
N LYS A 114 -13.11 33.54 -13.71
CA LYS A 114 -12.21 33.71 -12.56
C LYS A 114 -12.85 33.33 -11.23
N ASP A 115 -14.17 33.39 -11.14
CA ASP A 115 -14.95 32.92 -10.01
C ASP A 115 -14.78 31.41 -9.78
N LEU A 116 -14.81 30.62 -10.86
CA LEU A 116 -14.61 29.16 -10.78
C LEU A 116 -13.18 28.81 -10.39
N LEU A 117 -12.19 29.56 -10.88
CA LEU A 117 -10.80 29.38 -10.49
C LEU A 117 -10.63 29.52 -8.97
N VAL A 118 -11.23 30.54 -8.36
CA VAL A 118 -11.13 30.76 -6.90
C VAL A 118 -11.76 29.61 -6.12
N LEU A 119 -12.89 29.09 -6.57
CA LEU A 119 -13.60 28.00 -5.90
C LEU A 119 -12.92 26.64 -6.08
N HIS A 120 -12.22 26.44 -7.20
CA HIS A 120 -11.68 25.15 -7.61
C HIS A 120 -10.16 25.17 -7.89
N ASP A 121 -9.41 26.06 -7.22
CA ASP A 121 -7.95 26.20 -7.44
C ASP A 121 -7.18 24.88 -7.30
N HIS A 122 -7.65 23.98 -6.41
CA HIS A 122 -7.08 22.65 -6.24
C HIS A 122 -7.04 21.80 -7.53
N LEU A 123 -7.93 22.06 -8.51
CA LEU A 123 -7.91 21.38 -9.80
C LEU A 123 -6.72 21.79 -10.68
N ASN A 124 -6.07 22.94 -10.40
CA ASN A 124 -4.82 23.29 -11.05
C ASN A 124 -3.71 22.30 -10.70
N ASP A 125 -3.63 21.82 -9.45
CA ASP A 125 -2.64 20.80 -9.06
C ASP A 125 -2.90 19.47 -9.81
N ASP A 126 -4.17 19.10 -10.01
CA ASP A 126 -4.56 17.91 -10.79
C ASP A 126 -4.24 18.08 -12.29
N ALA A 127 -4.45 19.27 -12.87
CA ALA A 127 -4.07 19.59 -14.24
C ALA A 127 -2.54 19.61 -14.43
N ASP A 128 -1.80 20.28 -13.54
CA ASP A 128 -0.33 20.31 -13.54
C ASP A 128 0.25 18.89 -13.54
N ARG A 129 -0.35 17.98 -12.76
CA ARG A 129 0.04 16.57 -12.69
C ARG A 129 -0.18 15.83 -14.02
N VAL A 130 -1.30 16.09 -14.71
CA VAL A 130 -1.58 15.49 -16.02
C VAL A 130 -0.67 16.07 -17.10
N GLU A 131 -0.42 17.38 -17.08
CA GLU A 131 0.53 18.06 -17.97
C GLU A 131 1.95 17.52 -17.79
N GLU A 132 2.42 17.38 -16.55
CA GLU A 132 3.72 16.79 -16.23
C GLU A 132 3.84 15.37 -16.79
N PHE A 133 2.80 14.54 -16.60
CA PHE A 133 2.76 13.19 -17.16
C PHE A 133 2.86 13.20 -18.70
N LEU A 134 2.04 14.01 -19.37
CA LEU A 134 2.02 14.11 -20.84
C LEU A 134 3.36 14.59 -21.39
N ALA A 135 3.98 15.59 -20.75
CA ALA A 135 5.31 16.08 -21.10
C ALA A 135 6.37 14.98 -20.90
N PHE A 136 6.31 14.26 -19.79
CA PHE A 136 7.27 13.19 -19.49
C PHE A 136 7.21 12.05 -20.52
N VAL A 137 6.02 11.54 -20.86
CA VAL A 137 5.89 10.44 -21.84
C VAL A 137 6.22 10.88 -23.28
N ALA A 138 6.29 12.17 -23.55
CA ALA A 138 6.76 12.73 -24.81
C ALA A 138 8.28 13.03 -24.81
N SER A 139 8.91 13.06 -23.65
CA SER A 139 10.32 13.41 -23.48
C SER A 139 11.26 12.27 -23.85
N SER A 140 12.53 12.61 -24.10
CA SER A 140 13.61 11.64 -24.27
C SER A 140 14.04 10.97 -22.97
N GLU A 141 13.52 11.37 -21.79
CA GLU A 141 13.81 10.69 -20.52
C GLU A 141 13.00 9.41 -20.35
N TYR A 142 11.82 9.34 -20.98
CA TYR A 142 10.93 8.20 -20.88
C TYR A 142 11.43 7.03 -21.74
N ARG A 143 11.80 5.94 -21.08
CA ARG A 143 12.30 4.71 -21.71
C ARG A 143 11.17 3.68 -21.75
N GLU A 144 10.28 3.81 -22.72
CA GLU A 144 9.07 2.99 -22.86
C GLU A 144 9.33 1.49 -22.65
N GLY A 145 8.64 0.87 -21.69
CA GLY A 145 8.74 -0.56 -21.39
C GLY A 145 10.09 -1.04 -20.80
N GLN A 146 11.08 -0.15 -20.65
CA GLN A 146 12.41 -0.52 -20.19
C GLN A 146 12.54 -0.41 -18.67
N THR A 147 13.47 -1.21 -18.14
CA THR A 147 13.93 -1.12 -16.76
C THR A 147 15.23 -0.33 -16.72
N VAL A 148 15.24 0.77 -15.98
CA VAL A 148 16.42 1.63 -15.82
C VAL A 148 16.95 1.55 -14.39
N PRO A 149 18.28 1.48 -14.19
CA PRO A 149 18.86 1.59 -12.86
C PRO A 149 18.69 3.02 -12.31
N ALA A 150 18.65 3.13 -11.00
CA ALA A 150 18.66 4.40 -10.26
C ALA A 150 19.52 4.26 -9.00
N GLY A 151 19.97 5.39 -8.46
CA GLY A 151 20.73 5.40 -7.22
C GLY A 151 19.86 5.15 -5.99
N TRP A 152 20.44 4.57 -4.95
CA TRP A 152 19.75 4.25 -3.69
C TRP A 152 19.18 5.50 -3.01
N GLU A 153 19.88 6.62 -3.13
CA GLU A 153 19.49 7.94 -2.62
C GLU A 153 18.21 8.47 -3.27
N GLN A 154 17.94 8.09 -4.53
CA GLN A 154 16.74 8.50 -5.27
C GLN A 154 15.50 7.68 -4.89
N ARG A 155 15.67 6.56 -4.16
CA ARG A 155 14.59 5.63 -3.79
C ARG A 155 13.36 6.33 -3.24
N ARG A 156 13.53 7.23 -2.26
CA ARG A 156 12.41 7.90 -1.57
C ARG A 156 11.53 8.65 -2.58
N GLU A 157 12.18 9.36 -3.48
CA GLU A 157 11.54 10.15 -4.53
C GLU A 157 10.86 9.27 -5.57
N LEU A 158 11.50 8.18 -5.98
CA LEU A 158 10.92 7.23 -6.92
C LEU A 158 9.70 6.51 -6.37
N LEU A 159 9.57 6.40 -5.04
CA LEU A 159 8.47 5.74 -4.36
C LEU A 159 7.31 6.67 -4.02
N MET A 160 7.53 7.98 -3.89
CA MET A 160 6.51 8.94 -3.39
C MET A 160 6.33 10.20 -4.22
N GLY A 161 7.24 10.47 -5.15
CA GLY A 161 7.40 11.78 -5.76
C GLY A 161 8.18 12.75 -4.87
N GLN A 162 8.35 13.96 -5.37
CA GLN A 162 8.93 15.08 -4.63
C GLN A 162 7.82 15.88 -3.93
N ARG A 163 8.21 16.69 -2.95
CA ARG A 163 7.36 17.74 -2.39
C ARG A 163 8.06 19.08 -2.54
N ARG A 164 7.28 20.10 -2.90
CA ARG A 164 7.67 21.51 -2.81
C ARG A 164 7.95 21.90 -1.35
N PRO A 165 8.69 23.00 -1.11
CA PRO A 165 8.81 23.60 0.21
C PRO A 165 7.47 23.95 0.86
N ASP A 166 6.44 24.25 0.06
CA ASP A 166 5.07 24.52 0.52
C ASP A 166 4.26 23.24 0.85
N GLY A 167 4.87 22.06 0.68
CA GLY A 167 4.26 20.75 0.95
C GLY A 167 3.47 20.13 -0.21
N ARG A 168 3.23 20.87 -1.31
CA ARG A 168 2.52 20.35 -2.50
C ARG A 168 3.37 19.30 -3.25
N PRO A 169 2.77 18.26 -3.82
CA PRO A 169 3.50 17.24 -4.57
C PRO A 169 4.07 17.77 -5.91
N ILE A 170 5.29 17.37 -6.26
CA ILE A 170 5.91 17.51 -7.61
C ILE A 170 6.35 16.11 -8.08
N GLY A 171 6.38 15.85 -9.38
CA GLY A 171 6.92 14.59 -9.91
C GLY A 171 5.91 13.45 -9.89
N THR A 172 4.73 13.66 -9.30
CA THR A 172 3.69 12.63 -9.18
C THR A 172 3.00 12.32 -10.49
N GLY A 173 3.12 13.19 -11.51
CA GLY A 173 2.70 12.93 -12.88
C GLY A 173 3.62 11.90 -13.54
N ARG A 174 4.94 12.04 -13.36
CA ARG A 174 5.93 11.07 -13.88
C ARG A 174 5.68 9.65 -13.36
N MET A 175 5.22 9.53 -12.12
CA MET A 175 4.92 8.24 -11.50
C MET A 175 3.77 7.47 -12.18
N LEU A 176 2.88 8.16 -12.91
CA LEU A 176 1.81 7.50 -13.67
C LEU A 176 2.37 6.64 -14.83
N ALA A 177 3.57 6.96 -15.31
CA ALA A 177 4.26 6.20 -16.35
C ALA A 177 5.09 5.02 -15.81
N VAL A 178 5.16 4.85 -14.49
CA VAL A 178 5.99 3.82 -13.85
C VAL A 178 5.16 2.59 -13.53
N ALA A 179 5.58 1.43 -14.03
CA ALA A 179 4.93 0.16 -13.75
C ALA A 179 5.27 -0.31 -12.33
N ARG A 180 6.56 -0.31 -12.00
CA ARG A 180 7.07 -0.68 -10.67
C ARG A 180 8.45 -0.11 -10.39
N VAL A 181 8.78 -0.03 -9.10
CA VAL A 181 10.13 0.17 -8.59
C VAL A 181 10.59 -1.13 -7.95
N GLU A 182 11.79 -1.61 -8.30
CA GLU A 182 12.42 -2.77 -7.66
C GLU A 182 13.52 -2.28 -6.71
N LEU A 183 13.49 -2.79 -5.48
CA LEU A 183 14.53 -2.60 -4.46
C LEU A 183 15.28 -3.92 -4.27
N LEU A 184 16.57 -3.89 -4.52
CA LEU A 184 17.48 -5.02 -4.32
C LEU A 184 18.15 -4.84 -2.98
N ARG A 185 17.82 -5.70 -2.02
CA ARG A 185 18.35 -5.57 -0.67
C ARG A 185 18.56 -6.92 -0.01
N HIS A 186 19.76 -7.19 0.50
CA HIS A 186 19.99 -8.37 1.32
C HIS A 186 19.19 -8.33 2.61
N SER A 187 18.66 -9.49 3.01
CA SER A 187 17.86 -9.67 4.21
C SER A 187 18.38 -10.86 5.02
N PRO A 188 18.84 -10.64 6.27
CA PRO A 188 19.12 -11.74 7.18
C PRO A 188 17.85 -12.45 7.66
N ALA A 189 16.67 -11.87 7.40
CA ALA A 189 15.38 -12.40 7.86
C ALA A 189 14.86 -13.57 7.00
N TRP A 190 15.29 -13.68 5.74
CA TRP A 190 14.79 -14.67 4.78
C TRP A 190 15.89 -15.63 4.33
N THR A 191 16.27 -16.58 5.19
CA THR A 191 17.43 -17.47 4.96
C THR A 191 17.11 -18.73 4.14
N ALA A 192 15.85 -19.16 4.09
CA ALA A 192 15.49 -20.48 3.55
C ALA A 192 15.00 -20.47 2.09
N GLN A 193 14.43 -19.37 1.60
CA GLN A 193 13.94 -19.24 0.22
C GLN A 193 14.02 -17.77 -0.22
N PRO A 194 14.31 -17.48 -1.50
CA PRO A 194 14.27 -16.12 -2.01
C PRO A 194 12.83 -15.61 -2.02
N VAL A 195 12.46 -14.84 -1.00
CA VAL A 195 11.16 -14.19 -0.91
C VAL A 195 11.18 -12.89 -1.72
N ARG A 196 10.08 -12.63 -2.42
CA ARG A 196 9.83 -11.40 -3.15
C ARG A 196 8.57 -10.77 -2.59
N LEU A 197 8.68 -9.59 -1.98
CA LEU A 197 7.54 -8.85 -1.43
C LEU A 197 7.13 -7.77 -2.42
N MET A 198 5.87 -7.75 -2.85
CA MET A 198 5.29 -6.70 -3.68
C MET A 198 4.44 -5.80 -2.79
N ASP A 199 4.94 -4.62 -2.46
CA ASP A 199 4.19 -3.60 -1.77
C ASP A 199 3.30 -2.84 -2.77
N SER A 200 1.98 -2.92 -2.59
CA SER A 200 1.05 -2.19 -3.44
C SER A 200 0.99 -0.71 -3.07
N PRO A 201 0.79 0.21 -4.01
CA PRO A 201 0.66 1.63 -3.70
C PRO A 201 -0.62 1.93 -2.92
N TRP A 202 -0.60 3.04 -2.21
CA TRP A 202 -1.82 3.68 -1.79
C TRP A 202 -2.36 4.59 -2.89
N VAL A 203 -3.61 4.35 -3.28
CA VAL A 203 -4.41 5.26 -4.12
C VAL A 203 -5.75 5.45 -3.39
N PRO A 204 -6.25 6.69 -3.23
CA PRO A 204 -7.52 6.98 -2.57
C PRO A 204 -8.65 6.05 -3.03
N SER A 205 -9.52 5.64 -2.10
CA SER A 205 -10.61 4.68 -2.36
C SER A 205 -11.72 5.24 -3.25
N PHE A 206 -11.86 6.55 -3.37
CA PHE A 206 -12.81 7.18 -4.28
C PHE A 206 -12.25 7.13 -5.71
N HIS A 207 -12.95 6.39 -6.59
CA HIS A 207 -12.63 6.18 -8.01
C HIS A 207 -11.32 5.44 -8.28
N ASN A 208 -11.25 4.19 -7.80
CA ASN A 208 -10.02 3.42 -7.72
C ASN A 208 -9.85 2.33 -8.80
N ALA A 209 -10.24 2.62 -10.05
CA ALA A 209 -10.04 1.68 -11.16
C ALA A 209 -8.55 1.34 -11.33
N ARG A 210 -7.70 2.37 -11.23
CA ARG A 210 -6.24 2.25 -11.34
C ARG A 210 -5.62 1.30 -10.31
N ARG A 211 -5.93 1.44 -9.02
CA ARG A 211 -5.34 0.56 -7.97
C ARG A 211 -5.89 -0.85 -8.02
N ALA A 212 -7.19 -0.99 -8.26
CA ALA A 212 -7.79 -2.32 -8.37
C ALA A 212 -7.13 -3.12 -9.49
N GLU A 213 -6.88 -2.51 -10.66
CA GLU A 213 -6.17 -3.15 -11.76
C GLU A 213 -4.74 -3.54 -11.39
N LEU A 214 -3.95 -2.63 -10.81
CA LEU A 214 -2.59 -2.95 -10.33
C LEU A 214 -2.59 -4.11 -9.34
N LEU A 215 -3.50 -4.08 -8.37
CA LEU A 215 -3.60 -5.11 -7.35
C LEU A 215 -4.00 -6.46 -7.96
N ILE A 216 -4.97 -6.48 -8.87
CA ILE A 216 -5.42 -7.69 -9.55
C ILE A 216 -4.29 -8.28 -10.40
N GLU A 217 -3.54 -7.46 -11.13
CA GLU A 217 -2.42 -7.93 -11.95
C GLU A 217 -1.31 -8.57 -11.13
N GLU A 218 -0.91 -7.93 -10.03
CA GLU A 218 0.09 -8.50 -9.13
C GLU A 218 -0.46 -9.73 -8.39
N ALA A 219 -1.75 -9.72 -8.01
CA ALA A 219 -2.41 -10.83 -7.35
C ALA A 219 -2.48 -12.07 -8.25
N ARG A 220 -2.62 -11.91 -9.57
CA ARG A 220 -2.56 -13.03 -10.53
C ARG A 220 -1.26 -13.81 -10.44
N GLN A 221 -0.15 -13.12 -10.20
CA GLN A 221 1.20 -13.70 -10.11
C GLN A 221 1.63 -14.04 -8.67
N ALA A 222 0.81 -13.67 -7.69
CA ALA A 222 1.11 -13.91 -6.28
C ALA A 222 0.95 -15.39 -5.91
N ARG A 223 1.88 -15.89 -5.11
CA ARG A 223 1.81 -17.23 -4.49
C ARG A 223 1.07 -17.20 -3.15
N ALA A 224 1.13 -16.06 -2.47
CA ALA A 224 0.44 -15.76 -1.24
C ALA A 224 0.15 -14.25 -1.21
N MET A 225 -0.83 -13.84 -0.42
CA MET A 225 -1.19 -12.43 -0.23
C MET A 225 -1.20 -12.09 1.25
N VAL A 226 -0.80 -10.87 1.59
CA VAL A 226 -0.89 -10.31 2.94
C VAL A 226 -1.78 -9.07 2.84
N ILE A 227 -2.90 -9.09 3.55
CA ILE A 227 -3.78 -7.94 3.74
C ILE A 227 -3.48 -7.34 5.11
N VAL A 228 -3.09 -6.07 5.14
CA VAL A 228 -2.82 -5.33 6.37
C VAL A 228 -4.06 -4.51 6.74
N ALA A 229 -4.54 -4.71 7.96
CA ALA A 229 -5.71 -4.02 8.51
C ALA A 229 -5.40 -3.45 9.90
N ARG A 230 -6.20 -2.48 10.37
CA ARG A 230 -6.14 -2.04 11.78
C ARG A 230 -6.93 -3.02 12.64
N ALA A 231 -6.64 -3.06 13.94
CA ALA A 231 -7.39 -3.80 14.95
C ALA A 231 -8.83 -3.25 15.15
N ALA A 232 -9.68 -3.39 14.13
CA ALA A 232 -11.03 -2.84 14.04
C ALA A 232 -11.90 -3.73 13.12
N PRO A 233 -13.23 -3.48 13.01
CA PRO A 233 -14.07 -4.21 12.07
C PRO A 233 -13.53 -4.09 10.66
N TYR A 234 -13.36 -5.24 10.00
CA TYR A 234 -12.69 -5.32 8.71
C TYR A 234 -13.60 -5.99 7.67
N ARG A 235 -13.65 -5.38 6.50
CA ARG A 235 -14.29 -5.94 5.31
C ARG A 235 -13.27 -5.95 4.18
N LEU A 236 -13.29 -7.02 3.39
CA LEU A 236 -12.52 -7.06 2.16
C LEU A 236 -12.97 -5.95 1.24
N GLU A 237 -12.01 -5.33 0.56
CA GLU A 237 -12.32 -4.43 -0.55
C GLU A 237 -13.01 -5.21 -1.68
N ASP A 238 -13.88 -4.56 -2.45
CA ASP A 238 -14.67 -5.22 -3.50
C ASP A 238 -13.81 -5.97 -4.52
N TRP A 239 -12.66 -5.39 -4.89
CA TRP A 239 -11.71 -6.04 -5.80
C TRP A 239 -11.16 -7.35 -5.22
N ALA A 240 -10.82 -7.36 -3.92
CA ALA A 240 -10.26 -8.52 -3.24
C ALA A 240 -11.32 -9.59 -3.05
N SER A 241 -12.52 -9.20 -2.66
CA SER A 241 -13.67 -10.11 -2.51
C SER A 241 -13.96 -10.84 -3.82
N ARG A 242 -14.08 -10.10 -4.94
CA ARG A 242 -14.32 -10.68 -6.27
C ARG A 242 -13.16 -11.57 -6.72
N PHE A 243 -11.93 -11.07 -6.62
CA PHE A 243 -10.75 -11.80 -7.09
C PHE A 243 -10.49 -13.08 -6.30
N LEU A 244 -10.62 -13.06 -4.98
CA LEU A 244 -10.43 -14.24 -4.13
C LEU A 244 -11.55 -15.27 -4.28
N ALA A 245 -12.76 -14.85 -4.68
CA ALA A 245 -13.82 -15.77 -5.05
C ALA A 245 -13.46 -16.60 -6.30
N GLU A 246 -12.71 -16.01 -7.24
CA GLU A 246 -12.19 -16.66 -8.45
C GLU A 246 -10.90 -17.45 -8.20
N ARG A 247 -9.96 -16.90 -7.42
CA ARG A 247 -8.67 -17.50 -7.06
C ARG A 247 -8.69 -18.09 -5.65
N ARG A 248 -9.46 -19.18 -5.48
CA ARG A 248 -9.63 -19.87 -4.19
C ARG A 248 -8.33 -20.41 -3.60
N ASP A 249 -7.38 -20.78 -4.44
CA ASP A 249 -6.02 -21.15 -4.05
C ASP A 249 -5.31 -20.00 -3.33
N LEU A 250 -5.44 -18.77 -3.85
CA LEU A 250 -4.87 -17.59 -3.24
C LEU A 250 -5.64 -17.17 -1.99
N ALA A 251 -6.96 -17.35 -1.95
CA ALA A 251 -7.78 -17.09 -0.76
C ALA A 251 -7.29 -17.93 0.44
N ALA A 252 -7.07 -19.23 0.24
CA ALA A 252 -6.52 -20.11 1.26
C ALA A 252 -5.08 -19.73 1.67
N ARG A 253 -4.33 -19.06 0.78
CA ARG A 253 -2.96 -18.55 1.00
C ARG A 253 -2.91 -17.04 1.28
N THR A 254 -4.02 -16.46 1.73
CA THR A 254 -4.07 -15.06 2.14
C THR A 254 -3.93 -14.96 3.66
N LEU A 255 -2.95 -14.19 4.14
CA LEU A 255 -2.88 -13.69 5.51
C LEU A 255 -3.64 -12.39 5.66
N VAL A 256 -4.31 -12.24 6.81
CA VAL A 256 -4.80 -10.94 7.27
C VAL A 256 -4.06 -10.58 8.55
N VAL A 257 -3.31 -9.49 8.52
CA VAL A 257 -2.51 -9.00 9.65
C VAL A 257 -3.19 -7.76 10.23
N PHE A 258 -3.77 -7.91 11.42
CA PHE A 258 -4.27 -6.81 12.24
C PHE A 258 -3.09 -6.12 12.92
N ASN A 259 -2.57 -5.08 12.26
CA ASN A 259 -1.42 -4.32 12.68
C ASN A 259 -1.82 -3.14 13.61
N GLN A 260 -0.82 -2.48 14.19
CA GLN A 260 -0.98 -1.33 15.10
C GLN A 260 -1.74 -1.68 16.38
N VAL A 261 -1.44 -2.82 16.98
CA VAL A 261 -2.08 -3.27 18.23
C VAL A 261 -1.83 -2.32 19.40
N ASP A 262 -0.77 -1.51 19.31
CA ASP A 262 -0.47 -0.41 20.22
C ASP A 262 -1.55 0.68 20.23
N THR A 263 -2.50 0.64 19.29
CA THR A 263 -3.61 1.61 19.19
C THR A 263 -4.95 1.06 19.68
N ILE A 264 -5.00 -0.17 20.21
CA ILE A 264 -6.24 -0.76 20.72
C ILE A 264 -6.70 -0.03 21.99
N ASP A 265 -8.00 0.23 22.09
CA ASP A 265 -8.62 0.66 23.34
C ASP A 265 -8.65 -0.50 24.35
N LEU A 266 -7.79 -0.42 25.36
CA LEU A 266 -7.66 -1.42 26.42
C LEU A 266 -8.94 -1.62 27.23
N ASN A 267 -9.76 -0.58 27.38
CA ASN A 267 -11.02 -0.67 28.12
C ASN A 267 -12.04 -1.51 27.35
N ARG A 268 -11.95 -1.49 26.01
CA ARG A 268 -12.82 -2.23 25.11
C ARG A 268 -12.21 -3.53 24.60
N LEU A 269 -10.98 -3.90 25.00
CA LEU A 269 -10.30 -5.08 24.43
C LEU A 269 -11.14 -6.37 24.52
N PHE A 270 -11.70 -6.66 25.70
CA PHE A 270 -12.54 -7.82 25.99
C PHE A 270 -14.00 -7.45 26.34
N ALA A 271 -14.39 -6.20 26.10
CA ALA A 271 -15.78 -5.78 26.28
C ALA A 271 -16.64 -6.27 25.11
N ARG A 272 -17.97 -6.25 25.31
CA ARG A 272 -18.91 -6.43 24.20
C ARG A 272 -18.67 -5.39 23.12
N ASP A 273 -18.71 -5.80 21.86
CA ASP A 273 -18.38 -4.97 20.68
C ASP A 273 -16.93 -4.46 20.69
N GLY A 274 -16.09 -5.09 21.52
CA GLY A 274 -14.67 -4.85 21.67
C GLY A 274 -13.82 -5.41 20.55
N PHE A 275 -12.51 -5.28 20.66
CA PHE A 275 -11.60 -5.85 19.65
C PHE A 275 -11.67 -7.38 19.63
N ALA A 276 -11.85 -8.04 20.78
CA ALA A 276 -12.05 -9.49 20.86
C ALA A 276 -13.25 -9.98 20.03
N ASP A 277 -14.42 -9.37 20.24
CA ASP A 277 -15.64 -9.69 19.51
C ASP A 277 -15.48 -9.38 18.01
N THR A 278 -14.93 -8.20 17.71
CA THR A 278 -14.63 -7.76 16.35
C THR A 278 -13.70 -8.74 15.63
N PHE A 279 -12.67 -9.25 16.30
CA PHE A 279 -11.75 -10.23 15.71
C PHE A 279 -12.46 -11.55 15.40
N ALA A 280 -13.34 -12.02 16.29
CA ALA A 280 -14.15 -13.20 16.03
C ALA A 280 -15.11 -13.00 14.85
N ASP A 281 -15.72 -11.81 14.73
CA ASP A 281 -16.59 -11.44 13.61
C ASP A 281 -15.81 -11.38 12.29
N ASN A 282 -14.64 -10.75 12.31
CA ASN A 282 -13.73 -10.73 11.17
C ASN A 282 -13.34 -12.15 10.76
N ALA A 283 -13.04 -13.04 11.70
CA ALA A 283 -12.70 -14.44 11.42
C ALA A 283 -13.85 -15.18 10.72
N ARG A 284 -15.09 -14.99 11.18
CA ARG A 284 -16.29 -15.57 10.52
C ARG A 284 -16.49 -15.03 9.11
N HIS A 285 -16.40 -13.71 8.94
CA HIS A 285 -16.58 -13.06 7.65
C HIS A 285 -15.48 -13.47 6.66
N LEU A 286 -14.21 -13.43 7.06
CA LEU A 286 -13.08 -13.78 6.20
C LEU A 286 -13.08 -15.26 5.82
N LYS A 287 -13.52 -16.15 6.73
CA LYS A 287 -13.74 -17.56 6.41
C LYS A 287 -14.74 -17.75 5.27
N SER A 288 -15.83 -16.96 5.23
CA SER A 288 -16.78 -17.02 4.12
C SER A 288 -16.18 -16.60 2.77
N ALA A 289 -15.13 -15.77 2.79
CA ALA A 289 -14.35 -15.40 1.61
C ALA A 289 -13.26 -16.43 1.23
N GLY A 290 -13.13 -17.53 1.98
CA GLY A 290 -12.13 -18.58 1.74
C GLY A 290 -10.77 -18.34 2.42
N ILE A 291 -10.67 -17.33 3.29
CA ILE A 291 -9.47 -17.06 4.07
C ILE A 291 -9.50 -17.91 5.35
N LEU A 292 -8.46 -18.70 5.58
CA LEU A 292 -8.43 -19.64 6.69
C LEU A 292 -8.27 -18.91 8.05
N PRO A 293 -9.00 -19.30 9.11
CA PRO A 293 -8.94 -18.64 10.42
C PRO A 293 -7.53 -18.55 11.02
N GLU A 294 -6.68 -19.55 10.79
CA GLU A 294 -5.29 -19.57 11.26
C GLU A 294 -4.40 -18.53 10.56
N ASN A 295 -4.82 -18.02 9.39
CA ASN A 295 -4.11 -16.97 8.65
C ASN A 295 -4.42 -15.56 9.17
N LEU A 296 -5.29 -15.43 10.18
CA LEU A 296 -5.53 -14.16 10.85
C LEU A 296 -4.49 -13.98 11.96
N LEU A 297 -3.61 -13.00 11.79
CA LEU A 297 -2.52 -12.68 12.71
C LEU A 297 -2.65 -11.25 13.22
N VAL A 298 -1.90 -10.97 14.28
CA VAL A 298 -1.93 -9.70 15.00
C VAL A 298 -0.49 -9.24 15.17
N ALA A 299 -0.19 -7.95 14.95
CA ALA A 299 1.18 -7.46 14.95
C ALA A 299 1.34 -6.03 15.48
N CYS A 300 2.50 -5.74 16.05
CA CYS A 300 2.96 -4.40 16.41
C CYS A 300 4.21 -4.03 15.60
N THR A 301 4.08 -3.81 14.28
CA THR A 301 5.26 -3.63 13.41
C THR A 301 6.06 -2.37 13.71
N ARG A 302 5.43 -1.39 14.38
CA ARG A 302 6.05 -0.14 14.81
C ARG A 302 7.20 -0.36 15.80
N LEU A 303 7.14 -1.38 16.66
CA LEU A 303 8.20 -1.65 17.65
C LEU A 303 9.52 -2.04 16.96
N PRO A 304 9.60 -3.19 16.25
CA PRO A 304 10.83 -3.62 15.60
C PRO A 304 11.27 -2.64 14.49
N PHE A 305 10.33 -1.91 13.89
CA PHE A 305 10.66 -0.84 12.96
C PHE A 305 11.43 0.31 13.62
N LEU A 306 10.94 0.84 14.75
CA LEU A 306 11.59 1.95 15.44
C LEU A 306 12.91 1.53 16.09
N GLU A 307 13.02 0.30 16.59
CA GLU A 307 14.25 -0.22 17.20
C GLU A 307 15.39 -0.37 16.18
N ARG A 308 15.06 -0.69 14.93
CA ARG A 308 16.04 -0.87 13.84
C ARG A 308 16.28 0.38 13.01
N SER A 309 15.53 1.45 13.27
CA SER A 309 15.74 2.73 12.59
C SER A 309 17.13 3.29 12.88
N ALA A 310 17.79 3.85 11.86
CA ALA A 310 19.03 4.61 12.04
C ALA A 310 18.87 5.77 13.05
N SER A 311 17.64 6.26 13.22
CA SER A 311 17.25 7.31 14.18
C SER A 311 16.75 6.78 15.53
N ALA A 312 16.97 5.50 15.88
CA ALA A 312 16.43 4.89 17.10
C ALA A 312 16.72 5.72 18.38
N ALA A 313 17.91 6.32 18.49
CA ALA A 313 18.28 7.20 19.60
C ALA A 313 17.38 8.45 19.70
N GLN A 314 16.95 9.02 18.57
CA GLN A 314 16.02 10.15 18.51
C GLN A 314 14.57 9.74 18.82
N HIS A 315 14.30 8.44 18.90
CA HIS A 315 12.98 7.87 19.18
C HIS A 315 12.91 7.15 20.53
N ALA A 316 13.89 7.35 21.42
CA ALA A 316 13.97 6.67 22.71
C ALA A 316 12.68 6.82 23.54
N ASP A 317 12.16 8.04 23.69
CA ASP A 317 10.92 8.30 24.43
C ASP A 317 9.70 7.63 23.79
N ARG A 318 9.64 7.65 22.45
CA ARG A 318 8.57 7.01 21.67
C ARG A 318 8.62 5.49 21.81
N LEU A 319 9.81 4.91 21.86
CA LEU A 319 10.05 3.48 22.09
C LEU A 319 9.67 3.09 23.52
N ALA A 320 10.08 3.87 24.52
CA ALA A 320 9.72 3.63 25.93
C ALA A 320 8.19 3.62 26.10
N LYS A 321 7.51 4.65 25.61
CA LYS A 321 6.03 4.73 25.63
C LYS A 321 5.37 3.57 24.91
N LEU A 322 5.91 3.16 23.75
CA LEU A 322 5.38 2.00 23.02
C LEU A 322 5.51 0.71 23.83
N ARG A 323 6.65 0.48 24.47
CA ARG A 323 6.87 -0.68 25.34
C ARG A 323 5.94 -0.69 26.56
N GLU A 324 5.67 0.47 27.16
CA GLU A 324 4.70 0.60 28.25
C GLU A 324 3.27 0.24 27.82
N VAL A 325 2.86 0.70 26.62
CA VAL A 325 1.57 0.34 26.03
C VAL A 325 1.48 -1.16 25.79
N LEU A 326 2.50 -1.76 25.17
CA LEU A 326 2.53 -3.21 24.91
C LEU A 326 2.54 -4.03 26.21
N ALA A 327 3.27 -3.59 27.24
CA ALA A 327 3.24 -4.22 28.57
C ALA A 327 1.85 -4.12 29.21
N SER A 328 1.13 -3.01 29.01
CA SER A 328 -0.24 -2.84 29.49
C SER A 328 -1.22 -3.76 28.76
N ILE A 329 -1.10 -3.89 27.44
CA ILE A 329 -1.85 -4.87 26.63
C ILE A 329 -1.57 -6.28 27.15
N ARG A 330 -0.30 -6.65 27.32
CA ARG A 330 0.11 -7.97 27.81
C ARG A 330 -0.53 -8.31 29.14
N ARG A 331 -0.40 -7.42 30.15
CA ARG A 331 -1.04 -7.60 31.47
C ARG A 331 -2.56 -7.78 31.37
N ARG A 332 -3.22 -7.01 30.50
CA ARG A 332 -4.67 -7.11 30.29
C ARG A 332 -5.05 -8.45 29.66
N VAL A 333 -4.25 -8.96 28.73
CA VAL A 333 -4.47 -10.27 28.09
C VAL A 333 -4.21 -11.42 29.07
N GLU A 334 -3.14 -11.35 29.85
CA GLU A 334 -2.78 -12.38 30.84
C GLU A 334 -3.81 -12.48 31.96
N SER A 335 -4.38 -11.35 32.41
CA SER A 335 -5.43 -11.30 33.45
C SER A 335 -6.83 -11.68 32.97
N ALA A 336 -7.07 -11.73 31.65
CA ALA A 336 -8.37 -12.11 31.12
C ALA A 336 -8.67 -13.61 31.36
N PRO A 337 -9.94 -14.01 31.50
CA PRO A 337 -10.34 -15.42 31.58
C PRO A 337 -9.74 -16.26 30.45
N ARG A 338 -9.52 -17.56 30.70
CA ARG A 338 -8.84 -18.45 29.75
C ARG A 338 -9.64 -18.67 28.46
N ASP A 339 -10.95 -18.70 28.60
CA ASP A 339 -11.95 -18.87 27.54
C ASP A 339 -12.25 -17.59 26.76
N ALA A 340 -12.00 -16.41 27.35
CA ALA A 340 -12.17 -15.13 26.67
C ALA A 340 -11.30 -15.07 25.40
N ALA A 341 -11.93 -15.02 24.22
CA ALA A 341 -11.26 -14.84 22.93
C ALA A 341 -10.05 -15.79 22.73
N SER A 342 -10.24 -17.09 22.98
CA SER A 342 -9.18 -18.11 22.98
C SER A 342 -8.31 -18.13 21.71
N ALA A 343 -8.86 -17.78 20.55
CA ALA A 343 -8.13 -17.66 19.29
C ALA A 343 -7.27 -16.39 19.18
N LEU A 344 -7.66 -15.30 19.85
CA LEU A 344 -7.00 -13.99 19.80
C LEU A 344 -5.89 -13.86 20.85
N LYS A 345 -6.11 -14.34 22.07
CA LYS A 345 -5.16 -14.16 23.18
C LYS A 345 -3.72 -14.58 22.83
N PRO A 346 -3.46 -15.77 22.24
CA PRO A 346 -2.09 -16.17 21.89
C PRO A 346 -1.42 -15.22 20.89
N LYS A 347 -2.20 -14.67 19.95
CA LYS A 347 -1.73 -13.75 18.90
C LYS A 347 -1.41 -12.38 19.48
N LEU A 348 -2.23 -11.89 20.43
CA LEU A 348 -1.93 -10.66 21.17
C LEU A 348 -0.67 -10.78 22.03
N LEU A 349 -0.49 -11.91 22.71
CA LEU A 349 0.73 -12.13 23.51
C LEU A 349 1.98 -12.06 22.63
N ARG A 350 1.98 -12.77 21.49
CA ARG A 350 3.07 -12.72 20.50
C ARG A 350 3.28 -11.30 19.95
N ALA A 351 2.20 -10.56 19.67
CA ALA A 351 2.30 -9.19 19.20
C ALA A 351 2.89 -8.21 20.24
N THR A 352 2.94 -8.59 21.52
CA THR A 352 3.58 -7.85 22.61
C THR A 352 4.99 -8.31 22.95
N ASP A 353 5.51 -9.33 22.26
CA ASP A 353 6.90 -9.75 22.38
C ASP A 353 7.85 -8.79 21.65
N ALA A 354 9.16 -8.98 21.80
CA ALA A 354 10.19 -8.07 21.28
C ALA A 354 10.13 -7.90 19.76
N ASP A 355 9.76 -8.93 19.00
CA ASP A 355 9.61 -8.87 17.55
C ASP A 355 8.24 -8.32 17.10
N GLY A 356 7.34 -8.01 18.02
CA GLY A 356 6.01 -7.49 17.72
C GLY A 356 5.12 -8.46 16.93
N GLY A 357 5.35 -9.78 17.06
CA GLY A 357 4.60 -10.84 16.35
C GLY A 357 5.07 -11.10 14.91
N LEU A 358 6.19 -10.50 14.48
CA LEU A 358 6.71 -10.67 13.13
C LEU A 358 7.22 -12.07 12.82
N GLU A 359 7.77 -12.80 13.79
CA GLU A 359 8.22 -14.17 13.59
C GLU A 359 7.03 -15.10 13.28
N GLU A 360 5.87 -14.87 13.91
CA GLU A 360 4.63 -15.60 13.59
C GLU A 360 4.18 -15.30 12.15
N VAL A 361 4.19 -14.02 11.75
CA VAL A 361 3.85 -13.60 10.37
C VAL A 361 4.82 -14.23 9.37
N ARG A 362 6.12 -14.19 9.65
CA ARG A 362 7.17 -14.75 8.79
C ARG A 362 7.02 -16.26 8.66
N GLY A 363 6.88 -16.96 9.78
CA GLY A 363 6.70 -18.41 9.83
C GLY A 363 5.48 -18.86 9.03
N ARG A 364 4.32 -18.23 9.27
CA ARG A 364 3.10 -18.57 8.54
C ARG A 364 3.21 -18.28 7.05
N LEU A 365 3.84 -17.17 6.66
CA LEU A 365 4.06 -16.87 5.25
C LEU A 365 4.96 -17.91 4.58
N MET A 366 6.00 -18.39 5.27
CA MET A 366 6.87 -19.45 4.75
C MET A 366 6.13 -20.78 4.59
N GLU A 367 5.24 -21.13 5.52
CA GLU A 367 4.36 -22.31 5.38
C GLU A 367 3.51 -22.22 4.11
N LEU A 368 2.79 -21.11 3.92
CA LEU A 368 1.94 -20.90 2.74
C LEU A 368 2.71 -20.87 1.42
N LEU A 369 3.97 -20.41 1.45
CA LEU A 369 4.86 -20.45 0.29
C LEU A 369 5.36 -21.86 0.00
N ARG A 370 5.58 -22.71 1.01
CA ARG A 370 6.04 -24.10 0.84
C ARG A 370 4.95 -25.04 0.33
N ASP A 371 3.69 -24.79 0.68
CA ASP A 371 2.52 -25.61 0.31
C ASP A 371 2.14 -25.54 -1.19
N THR A 372 3.12 -25.41 -2.10
CA THR A 372 2.93 -25.53 -3.55
C THR A 372 2.67 -26.96 -4.03
N GLY A 373 2.58 -27.93 -3.11
CA GLY A 373 2.11 -29.27 -3.41
C GLY A 373 0.62 -29.24 -3.75
N VAL A 374 0.31 -29.48 -5.02
CA VAL A 374 -0.99 -29.99 -5.48
C VAL A 374 -1.44 -31.07 -4.50
N ARG A 375 -2.60 -30.91 -3.88
CA ARG A 375 -3.40 -32.02 -3.37
C ARG A 375 -4.59 -32.18 -4.29
#